data_AF-A0A1B1UA30-F1
#
_entry.id   AF-A0A1B1UA30-F1
#
_cell.length_a   1.000
_cell.length_b   1.000
_cell.length_c   1.000
_cell.angle_alpha   90.00
_cell.angle_beta   90.00
_cell.angle_gamma   90.00
#
_symmetry.space_group_name_H-M   'P 1'
#
loop_
_entity.id
_entity.type
_entity.pdbx_description
1 polymer ?
#
loop_
_entity_poly.entity_id
_entity_poly.type
_entity_poly.pdbx_seq_one_letter_code
_entity_poly.pdbx_strand_id
1 'polypeptide(L)'
;MSELVRRRDYSAEIIQKLRTEFVGASKFAAGKACVYATGSFGRWEASEHSDLDLFIAGMSERVPRADSSGEDFGPANILNHLDEICVQAELIQRSRSLGFPEFSGDGRYLDHHSIYEFTNALGTEKDDVANTFTARLLLLLESKPLVEDGIYDEIVRGVIDSYWRDYPDHNATFMPAFLANDILRIWRTFCVNYEARTEREPEDKKASGKLKNYKLKHSRMLTCYSALLYLLAVYNSKKSVAPSDAVAMTKLTPTGRLEWLQDNVAPKEAKGTLVNLLGHYDRFLETTNFKEEDLIQKFLDKELRHKYAAAAHEFGDSMFEALEIIGARSPFHRLLVV
;
A
#
# COMPACT_ATOMS: atom_id res chain seq x y z
N MET A 1 -20.12 0.32 18.23
CA MET A 1 -19.55 0.65 16.90
C MET A 1 -18.16 0.06 16.88
N SER A 2 -17.78 -0.69 15.84
CA SER A 2 -16.44 -1.29 15.78
C SER A 2 -15.39 -0.19 15.58
N GLU A 3 -14.16 -0.43 16.01
CA GLU A 3 -13.09 0.57 15.87
C GLU A 3 -12.78 0.84 14.40
N LEU A 4 -12.83 -0.17 13.53
CA LEU A 4 -12.67 -0.03 12.09
C LEU A 4 -13.66 0.99 11.50
N VAL A 5 -14.93 0.97 11.92
CA VAL A 5 -15.93 1.95 11.47
C VAL A 5 -15.54 3.36 11.93
N ARG A 6 -15.18 3.52 13.20
CA ARG A 6 -14.73 4.81 13.74
C ARG A 6 -13.49 5.36 12.99
N ARG A 7 -12.55 4.48 12.66
CA ARG A 7 -11.32 4.82 11.92
C ARG A 7 -11.60 5.21 10.47
N ARG A 8 -12.58 4.57 9.83
CA ARG A 8 -13.05 4.94 8.48
C ARG A 8 -13.67 6.33 8.49
N ASP A 9 -14.54 6.62 9.45
CA ASP A 9 -15.19 7.92 9.58
C ASP A 9 -14.14 9.03 9.82
N TYR A 10 -13.21 8.80 10.74
CA TYR A 10 -12.09 9.72 10.99
C TYR A 10 -11.22 9.92 9.75
N SER A 11 -10.83 8.83 9.06
CA SER A 11 -10.02 8.93 7.85
C SER A 11 -10.72 9.71 6.75
N ALA A 12 -12.02 9.49 6.55
CA ALA A 12 -12.81 10.19 5.54
C ALA A 12 -12.87 11.70 5.82
N GLU A 13 -13.12 12.10 7.07
CA GLU A 13 -13.13 13.51 7.49
C GLU A 13 -11.77 14.17 7.20
N ILE A 14 -10.69 13.55 7.66
CA ILE A 14 -9.34 14.12 7.53
C ILE A 14 -8.86 14.11 6.07
N ILE A 15 -9.15 13.08 5.28
CA ILE A 15 -8.85 13.06 3.84
C ILE A 15 -9.57 14.20 3.13
N GLN A 16 -10.85 14.45 3.45
CA GLN A 16 -11.58 15.56 2.85
C GLN A 16 -10.97 16.92 3.22
N LYS A 17 -10.51 17.07 4.47
CA LYS A 17 -9.77 18.25 4.92
C LYS A 17 -8.44 18.41 4.17
N LEU A 18 -7.64 17.35 4.07
CA LEU A 18 -6.36 17.35 3.34
C LEU A 18 -6.56 17.73 1.87
N ARG A 19 -7.57 17.16 1.19
CA ARG A 19 -7.92 17.51 -0.19
C ARG A 19 -8.25 18.99 -0.35
N THR A 20 -8.88 19.59 0.65
CA THR A 20 -9.21 21.03 0.64
C THR A 20 -7.97 21.90 0.89
N GLU A 21 -7.09 21.50 1.81
CA GLU A 21 -5.87 22.25 2.14
C GLU A 21 -4.79 22.13 1.05
N PHE A 22 -4.73 20.99 0.34
CA PHE A 22 -3.73 20.74 -0.71
C PHE A 22 -4.11 21.31 -2.08
N VAL A 23 -5.18 22.12 -2.19
CA VAL A 23 -5.57 22.80 -3.44
C VAL A 23 -4.43 23.67 -4.01
N GLY A 24 -3.54 24.19 -3.16
CA GLY A 24 -2.34 24.90 -3.58
C GLY A 24 -1.41 24.04 -4.44
N ALA A 25 -1.22 22.77 -4.08
CA ALA A 25 -0.40 21.82 -4.82
C ALA A 25 -0.99 21.50 -6.20
N SER A 26 -2.32 21.46 -6.33
CA SER A 26 -2.99 21.23 -7.63
C SER A 26 -2.59 22.26 -8.69
N LYS A 27 -2.29 23.51 -8.31
CA LYS A 27 -1.86 24.55 -9.27
C LYS A 27 -0.59 24.16 -10.04
N PHE A 28 0.32 23.46 -9.37
CA PHE A 28 1.60 23.04 -9.94
C PHE A 28 1.51 21.65 -10.56
N ALA A 29 0.73 20.76 -9.95
CA ALA A 29 0.59 19.36 -10.34
C ALA A 29 -0.43 19.12 -11.48
N ALA A 30 -1.36 20.05 -11.73
CA ALA A 30 -2.49 19.88 -12.67
C ALA A 30 -2.07 19.32 -14.03
N GLY A 31 -2.60 18.15 -14.38
CA GLY A 31 -2.30 17.45 -15.63
C GLY A 31 -0.90 16.84 -15.74
N LYS A 32 -0.07 16.92 -14.70
CA LYS A 32 1.33 16.48 -14.71
C LYS A 32 1.62 15.40 -13.68
N ALA A 33 1.05 15.53 -12.47
CA ALA A 33 1.31 14.64 -11.36
C ALA A 33 0.13 14.56 -10.39
N CYS A 34 0.14 13.54 -9.54
CA CYS A 34 -0.79 13.35 -8.45
C CYS A 34 -0.04 13.23 -7.13
N VAL A 35 -0.75 13.50 -6.04
CA VAL A 35 -0.29 13.22 -4.67
C VAL A 35 -1.24 12.18 -4.08
N TYR A 36 -0.69 11.12 -3.52
CA TYR A 36 -1.48 10.08 -2.87
C TYR A 36 -0.97 9.79 -1.45
N ALA A 37 -1.93 9.57 -0.56
CA ALA A 37 -1.67 9.08 0.79
C ALA A 37 -1.46 7.56 0.77
N THR A 38 -0.58 7.07 1.62
CA THR A 38 -0.39 5.65 1.93
C THR A 38 -0.54 5.45 3.45
N GLY A 39 -0.11 4.31 4.00
CA GLY A 39 -0.16 4.12 5.43
C GLY A 39 -1.60 4.03 5.94
N SER A 40 -1.85 4.48 7.18
CA SER A 40 -3.18 4.39 7.78
C SER A 40 -4.22 5.24 7.05
N PHE A 41 -3.86 6.41 6.52
CA PHE A 41 -4.76 7.22 5.70
C PHE A 41 -5.08 6.54 4.36
N GLY A 42 -4.09 5.96 3.69
CA GLY A 42 -4.34 5.21 2.45
C GLY A 42 -5.21 3.96 2.66
N ARG A 43 -5.08 3.29 3.81
CA ARG A 43 -5.92 2.14 4.21
C ARG A 43 -7.29 2.51 4.78
N TRP A 44 -7.59 3.79 4.99
CA TRP A 44 -8.78 4.30 5.68
C TRP A 44 -8.94 3.75 7.11
N GLU A 45 -7.86 3.73 7.86
CA GLU A 45 -7.82 3.24 9.24
C GLU A 45 -7.04 4.17 10.19
N ALA A 46 -6.90 5.45 9.82
CA ALA A 46 -6.20 6.44 10.63
C ALA A 46 -6.95 6.78 11.93
N SER A 47 -6.20 7.23 12.94
CA SER A 47 -6.72 7.94 14.12
C SER A 47 -5.97 9.24 14.35
N GLU A 48 -6.33 9.95 15.42
CA GLU A 48 -5.64 11.14 15.93
C GLU A 48 -4.14 10.92 16.24
N HIS A 49 -3.68 9.68 16.31
CA HIS A 49 -2.28 9.31 16.55
C HIS A 49 -1.55 8.86 15.28
N SER A 50 -2.17 9.01 14.11
CA SER A 50 -1.58 8.61 12.83
C SER A 50 -0.76 9.73 12.20
N ASP A 51 0.41 9.35 11.68
CA ASP A 51 1.22 10.20 10.81
C ASP A 51 0.63 10.27 9.39
N LEU A 52 1.13 11.21 8.59
CA LEU A 52 0.75 11.37 7.19
C LEU A 52 1.88 10.91 6.27
N ASP A 53 1.66 9.80 5.57
CA ASP A 53 2.59 9.27 4.56
C ASP A 53 2.12 9.63 3.15
N LEU A 54 2.90 10.45 2.43
CA LEU A 54 2.57 10.90 1.07
C LEU A 54 3.64 10.48 0.06
N PHE A 55 3.21 10.27 -1.17
CA PHE A 55 4.07 10.15 -2.34
C PHE A 55 3.57 11.06 -3.46
N ILE A 56 4.49 11.49 -4.33
CA ILE A 56 4.19 12.21 -5.56
C ILE A 56 4.46 11.26 -6.73
N ALA A 57 3.47 11.10 -7.61
CA ALA A 57 3.67 10.35 -8.85
C ALA A 57 3.27 11.16 -10.07
N GLY A 58 4.13 11.21 -11.08
CA GLY A 58 3.95 12.06 -12.26
C GLY A 58 3.98 11.33 -13.58
N MET A 59 3.40 11.98 -14.58
CA MET A 59 3.47 11.57 -15.97
C MET A 59 4.84 11.87 -16.55
N SER A 60 5.21 11.10 -17.57
CA SER A 60 6.45 11.26 -18.31
C SER A 60 6.15 11.20 -19.80
N GLU A 61 6.93 11.93 -20.59
CA GLU A 61 6.88 11.90 -22.04
C GLU A 61 8.20 11.37 -22.62
N ARG A 62 8.16 10.94 -23.88
CA ARG A 62 9.36 10.53 -24.62
C ARG A 62 9.90 11.74 -25.37
N VAL A 63 11.13 12.11 -25.06
CA VAL A 63 11.84 13.23 -25.71
C VAL A 63 13.12 12.74 -26.39
N PRO A 64 13.53 13.33 -27.53
CA PRO A 64 14.82 13.01 -28.14
C PRO A 64 15.97 13.29 -27.17
N ARG A 65 16.96 12.40 -27.10
CA ARG A 65 18.17 12.68 -26.31
C ARG A 65 19.02 13.73 -27.01
N ALA A 66 19.55 14.67 -26.22
CA ALA A 66 20.24 15.89 -26.68
C ALA A 66 21.55 15.66 -27.47
N ASP A 67 21.95 14.41 -27.67
CA ASP A 67 23.21 13.97 -28.26
C ASP A 67 23.07 12.81 -29.27
N SER A 68 21.83 12.44 -29.64
CA SER A 68 21.56 11.34 -30.56
C SER A 68 21.13 11.83 -31.96
N SER A 69 21.32 11.01 -32.98
CA SER A 69 20.98 11.29 -34.39
C SER A 69 19.47 11.39 -34.68
N GLY A 70 18.65 11.74 -33.68
CA GLY A 70 17.19 11.83 -33.78
C GLY A 70 16.45 10.50 -33.61
N GLU A 71 17.16 9.39 -33.38
CA GLU A 71 16.58 8.04 -33.25
C GLU A 71 16.56 7.51 -31.80
N ASP A 72 17.27 8.16 -30.85
CA ASP A 72 17.28 7.77 -29.43
C ASP A 72 16.40 8.69 -28.59
N PHE A 73 15.47 8.11 -27.83
CA PHE A 73 14.50 8.84 -27.01
C PHE A 73 14.68 8.46 -25.54
N GLY A 74 14.76 9.47 -24.67
CA GLY A 74 14.75 9.33 -23.22
C GLY A 74 13.40 9.71 -22.61
N PRO A 75 13.13 9.29 -21.37
CA PRO A 75 12.01 9.83 -20.61
C PRO A 75 12.31 11.25 -20.15
N ALA A 76 11.29 12.11 -20.12
CA ALA A 76 11.30 13.38 -19.41
C ALA A 76 10.06 13.49 -18.53
N ASN A 77 10.24 13.96 -17.30
CA ASN A 77 9.14 14.21 -16.37
C ASN A 77 8.34 15.42 -16.86
N ILE A 78 7.01 15.30 -16.93
CA ILE A 78 6.14 16.42 -17.28
C ILE A 78 6.08 17.42 -16.12
N LEU A 79 6.11 16.93 -14.87
CA LEU A 79 6.34 17.76 -13.69
C LEU A 79 7.80 18.18 -13.66
N ASN A 80 8.08 19.45 -13.94
CA ASN A 80 9.43 19.99 -13.84
C ASN A 80 9.83 20.17 -12.36
N HIS A 81 11.13 20.30 -12.13
CA HIS A 81 11.71 20.37 -10.78
C HIS A 81 11.22 21.57 -9.95
N LEU A 82 10.95 22.73 -10.56
CA LEU A 82 10.45 23.90 -9.83
C LEU A 82 9.01 23.71 -9.37
N ASP A 83 8.17 23.12 -10.23
CA ASP A 83 6.80 22.76 -9.87
C ASP A 83 6.79 21.66 -8.79
N GLU A 84 7.69 20.68 -8.87
CA GLU A 84 7.88 19.65 -7.83
C GLU A 84 8.20 20.29 -6.46
N ILE A 85 9.17 21.22 -6.40
CA ILE A 85 9.50 21.95 -5.17
C ILE A 85 8.27 22.69 -4.63
N CYS A 86 7.48 23.32 -5.51
CA CYS A 86 6.27 24.04 -5.09
C CYS A 86 5.20 23.09 -4.53
N VAL A 87 5.02 21.91 -5.14
CA VAL A 87 4.14 20.86 -4.60
C VAL A 87 4.62 20.44 -3.23
N GLN A 88 5.90 20.07 -3.09
CA GLN A 88 6.48 19.64 -1.82
C GLN A 88 6.34 20.71 -0.73
N ALA A 89 6.61 21.98 -1.05
CA ALA A 89 6.48 23.09 -0.13
C ALA A 89 5.05 23.28 0.38
N GLU A 90 4.04 23.20 -0.51
CA GLU A 90 2.64 23.24 -0.11
C GLU A 90 2.29 22.05 0.78
N LEU A 91 2.67 20.83 0.43
CA LEU A 91 2.41 19.64 1.26
C LEU A 91 2.98 19.80 2.66
N ILE A 92 4.24 20.26 2.78
CA ILE A 92 4.91 20.49 4.07
C ILE A 92 4.20 21.57 4.89
N GLN A 93 3.95 22.75 4.29
CA GLN A 93 3.34 23.87 4.99
C GLN A 93 1.93 23.51 5.50
N ARG A 94 1.13 22.87 4.65
CA ARG A 94 -0.24 22.49 4.99
C ARG A 94 -0.29 21.39 6.03
N SER A 95 0.57 20.38 5.92
CA SER A 95 0.67 19.31 6.92
C SER A 95 1.03 19.86 8.31
N ARG A 96 2.00 20.79 8.39
CA ARG A 96 2.33 21.51 9.63
C ARG A 96 1.16 22.32 10.19
N SER A 97 0.44 23.04 9.33
CA SER A 97 -0.72 23.84 9.76
C SER A 97 -1.87 22.99 10.32
N LEU A 98 -1.95 21.74 9.89
CA LEU A 98 -2.91 20.75 10.38
C LEU A 98 -2.43 20.01 11.63
N GLY A 99 -1.20 20.27 12.10
CA GLY A 99 -0.64 19.66 13.29
C GLY A 99 -0.11 18.24 13.09
N PHE A 100 0.11 17.80 11.85
CA PHE A 100 0.79 16.53 11.61
C PHE A 100 2.26 16.61 12.02
N PRO A 101 2.86 15.48 12.47
CA PRO A 101 4.30 15.37 12.63
C PRO A 101 5.05 15.68 11.34
N GLU A 102 6.33 16.03 11.46
CA GLU A 102 7.21 16.21 10.30
C GLU A 102 7.31 14.91 9.49
N PHE A 103 7.40 15.05 8.16
CA PHE A 103 7.55 13.88 7.29
C PHE A 103 8.83 13.11 7.61
N SER A 104 8.70 11.79 7.65
CA SER A 104 9.80 10.91 8.04
C SER A 104 11.02 11.06 7.12
N GLY A 105 12.22 10.94 7.71
CA GLY A 105 13.47 11.06 6.98
C GLY A 105 13.74 12.46 6.42
N ASP A 106 13.18 13.50 7.05
CA ASP A 106 13.27 14.90 6.60
C ASP A 106 12.72 15.10 5.19
N GLY A 107 11.56 14.49 4.92
CA GLY A 107 10.91 14.57 3.61
C GLY A 107 11.49 13.67 2.52
N ARG A 108 12.46 12.79 2.81
CA ARG A 108 13.07 11.84 1.85
C ARG A 108 12.06 11.08 0.98
N TYR A 109 10.87 10.80 1.49
CA TYR A 109 9.85 10.02 0.78
C TYR A 109 8.85 10.88 -0.02
N LEU A 110 9.00 12.20 0.00
CA LEU A 110 8.25 13.13 -0.85
C LEU A 110 8.85 13.29 -2.25
N ASP A 111 9.89 12.53 -2.58
CA ASP A 111 10.48 12.51 -3.91
C ASP A 111 9.43 12.11 -4.96
N HIS A 112 9.51 12.76 -6.12
CA HIS A 112 8.66 12.45 -7.27
C HIS A 112 9.09 11.15 -7.96
N HIS A 113 8.11 10.27 -8.22
CA HIS A 113 8.29 9.09 -9.06
C HIS A 113 7.48 9.18 -10.34
N SER A 114 8.13 9.07 -11.49
CA SER A 114 7.45 9.07 -12.78
C SER A 114 6.79 7.72 -13.09
N ILE A 115 5.76 7.76 -13.95
CA ILE A 115 5.16 6.55 -14.52
C ILE A 115 6.21 5.72 -15.27
N TYR A 116 7.15 6.36 -15.98
CA TYR A 116 8.27 5.67 -16.61
C TYR A 116 9.11 4.89 -15.61
N GLU A 117 9.48 5.49 -14.47
CA GLU A 117 10.22 4.78 -13.42
C GLU A 117 9.42 3.62 -12.86
N PHE A 118 8.12 3.80 -12.61
CA PHE A 118 7.26 2.72 -12.15
C PHE A 118 7.17 1.55 -13.14
N THR A 119 7.15 1.81 -14.46
CA THR A 119 6.99 0.75 -15.47
C THR A 119 8.29 0.15 -15.98
N ASN A 120 9.39 0.92 -16.02
CA ASN A 120 10.65 0.51 -16.64
C ASN A 120 11.72 0.06 -15.65
N ALA A 121 11.65 0.45 -14.37
CA ALA A 121 12.51 -0.11 -13.32
C ALA A 121 12.02 -1.48 -12.80
N LEU A 122 10.80 -1.86 -13.19
CA LEU A 122 10.06 -3.01 -12.69
C LEU A 122 10.87 -4.31 -12.80
N GLY A 123 11.24 -4.86 -11.64
CA GLY A 123 11.99 -6.12 -11.51
C GLY A 123 13.50 -5.98 -11.69
N THR A 124 14.03 -4.77 -11.82
CA THR A 124 15.48 -4.49 -11.95
C THR A 124 16.09 -4.09 -10.60
N GLU A 125 17.41 -3.96 -10.51
CA GLU A 125 18.10 -3.45 -9.32
C GLU A 125 17.80 -1.98 -9.01
N LYS A 126 17.34 -1.20 -10.01
CA LYS A 126 17.00 0.21 -9.85
C LYS A 126 15.77 0.43 -8.98
N ASP A 127 14.89 -0.58 -8.92
CA ASP A 127 13.63 -0.56 -8.17
C ASP A 127 13.85 -0.31 -6.67
N ASP A 128 14.91 -0.91 -6.11
CA ASP A 128 15.22 -0.81 -4.68
C ASP A 128 16.00 0.47 -4.34
N VAL A 129 16.93 0.88 -5.21
CA VAL A 129 17.79 2.06 -4.98
C VAL A 129 16.99 3.35 -4.97
N ALA A 130 16.04 3.49 -5.89
CA ALA A 130 15.22 4.69 -6.05
C ALA A 130 13.92 4.66 -5.24
N ASN A 131 13.69 3.63 -4.41
CA ASN A 131 12.43 3.41 -3.66
C ASN A 131 11.16 3.29 -4.55
N THR A 132 11.32 3.19 -5.87
CA THR A 132 10.22 3.06 -6.83
C THR A 132 9.44 1.77 -6.63
N PHE A 133 10.10 0.69 -6.21
CA PHE A 133 9.44 -0.57 -5.86
C PHE A 133 8.41 -0.40 -4.74
N THR A 134 8.82 0.21 -3.62
CA THR A 134 7.92 0.46 -2.49
C THR A 134 6.81 1.42 -2.88
N ALA A 135 7.14 2.55 -3.52
CA ALA A 135 6.16 3.55 -3.91
C ALA A 135 5.09 2.98 -4.85
N ARG A 136 5.50 2.19 -5.85
CA ARG A 136 4.60 1.51 -6.80
C ARG A 136 3.69 0.49 -6.12
N LEU A 137 4.23 -0.35 -5.23
CA LEU A 137 3.42 -1.36 -4.55
C LEU A 137 2.45 -0.72 -3.55
N LEU A 138 2.85 0.35 -2.84
CA LEU A 138 1.92 1.08 -1.97
C LEU A 138 0.84 1.82 -2.77
N LEU A 139 1.18 2.36 -3.95
CA LEU A 139 0.21 2.92 -4.91
C LEU A 139 -0.89 1.88 -5.23
N LEU A 140 -0.51 0.66 -5.58
CA LEU A 140 -1.50 -0.37 -5.97
C LEU A 140 -2.26 -0.97 -4.78
N LEU A 141 -1.59 -1.12 -3.63
CA LEU A 141 -2.11 -1.96 -2.54
C LEU A 141 -2.85 -1.20 -1.45
N GLU A 142 -2.54 0.07 -1.20
CA GLU A 142 -3.10 0.80 -0.06
C GLU A 142 -3.17 2.31 -0.22
N SER A 143 -3.23 2.86 -1.44
CA SER A 143 -3.21 4.32 -1.62
C SER A 143 -4.58 4.98 -1.80
N LYS A 144 -4.62 6.29 -1.54
CA LYS A 144 -5.75 7.17 -1.85
C LYS A 144 -5.28 8.51 -2.42
N PRO A 145 -5.83 8.99 -3.55
CA PRO A 145 -5.45 10.26 -4.10
C PRO A 145 -5.93 11.42 -3.22
N LEU A 146 -5.06 12.41 -3.04
CA LEU A 146 -5.36 13.68 -2.40
C LEU A 146 -5.35 14.84 -3.40
N VAL A 147 -4.57 14.71 -4.49
CA VAL A 147 -4.42 15.72 -5.54
C VAL A 147 -4.43 15.03 -6.90
N GLU A 148 -5.16 15.59 -7.86
CA GLU A 148 -5.28 15.11 -9.25
C GLU A 148 -5.72 13.64 -9.39
N ASP A 149 -6.98 13.35 -9.04
CA ASP A 149 -7.56 11.99 -9.14
C ASP A 149 -7.45 11.39 -10.56
N GLY A 150 -7.59 12.22 -11.59
CA GLY A 150 -7.49 11.78 -12.99
C GLY A 150 -6.10 11.26 -13.35
N ILE A 151 -5.05 11.98 -12.92
CA ILE A 151 -3.66 11.57 -13.13
C ILE A 151 -3.33 10.34 -12.29
N TYR A 152 -3.79 10.29 -11.04
CA TYR A 152 -3.66 9.09 -10.20
C TYR A 152 -4.25 7.86 -10.90
N ASP A 153 -5.46 7.98 -11.44
CA ASP A 153 -6.15 6.91 -12.15
C ASP A 153 -5.42 6.47 -13.42
N GLU A 154 -4.85 7.40 -14.17
CA GLU A 154 -4.04 7.12 -15.35
C GLU A 154 -2.75 6.36 -15.00
N ILE A 155 -2.04 6.82 -13.97
CA ILE A 155 -0.81 6.17 -13.48
C ILE A 155 -1.12 4.76 -12.98
N VAL A 156 -2.17 4.58 -12.17
CA VAL A 156 -2.57 3.24 -11.69
C VAL A 156 -2.83 2.28 -12.86
N ARG A 157 -3.56 2.73 -13.89
CA ARG A 157 -3.82 1.90 -15.08
C ARG A 157 -2.53 1.56 -15.82
N GLY A 158 -1.68 2.54 -16.10
CA GLY A 158 -0.42 2.30 -16.81
C GLY A 158 0.53 1.37 -16.04
N VAL A 159 0.57 1.47 -14.71
CA VAL A 159 1.32 0.55 -13.87
C VAL A 159 0.74 -0.87 -13.94
N ILE A 160 -0.59 -1.03 -13.82
CA ILE A 160 -1.23 -2.35 -13.95
C ILE A 160 -0.96 -2.96 -15.33
N ASP A 161 -1.11 -2.19 -16.40
CA ASP A 161 -0.85 -2.66 -17.77
C ASP A 161 0.59 -3.16 -17.93
N SER A 162 1.55 -2.53 -17.24
CA SER A 162 2.96 -2.97 -17.24
C SER A 162 3.21 -4.31 -16.55
N TYR A 163 2.30 -4.78 -15.68
CA TYR A 163 2.32 -6.14 -15.12
C TYR A 163 1.53 -7.15 -15.99
N TRP A 164 0.69 -6.66 -16.90
CA TRP A 164 -0.20 -7.45 -17.77
C TRP A 164 0.29 -7.53 -19.23
N ARG A 165 1.60 -7.38 -19.46
CA ARG A 165 2.22 -7.32 -20.81
C ARG A 165 1.79 -8.48 -21.72
N ASP A 166 1.69 -9.69 -21.18
CA ASP A 166 1.36 -10.90 -21.93
C ASP A 166 -0.15 -11.22 -21.94
N TYR A 167 -0.99 -10.35 -21.37
CA TYR A 167 -2.44 -10.56 -21.30
C TYR A 167 -3.12 -10.65 -22.67
N PRO A 168 -2.81 -9.82 -23.68
CA PRO A 168 -3.46 -9.89 -24.99
C PRO A 168 -3.38 -11.28 -25.63
N ASP A 169 -2.24 -11.96 -25.46
CA ASP A 169 -1.98 -13.29 -26.03
C ASP A 169 -2.52 -14.45 -25.16
N HIS A 170 -2.85 -14.18 -23.89
CA HIS A 170 -3.23 -15.19 -22.90
C HIS A 170 -4.51 -14.88 -22.12
N ASN A 171 -5.39 -14.02 -22.66
CA ASN A 171 -6.53 -13.45 -21.94
C ASN A 171 -7.49 -14.48 -21.31
N ALA A 172 -7.62 -15.68 -21.88
CA ALA A 172 -8.53 -16.71 -21.40
C ALA A 172 -8.00 -17.47 -20.17
N THR A 173 -6.69 -17.42 -19.93
CA THR A 173 -6.01 -18.18 -18.87
C THR A 173 -4.98 -17.35 -18.10
N PHE A 174 -5.07 -16.02 -18.17
CA PHE A 174 -4.03 -15.14 -17.65
C PHE A 174 -3.98 -15.19 -16.12
N MET A 175 -2.83 -15.62 -15.60
CA MET A 175 -2.51 -15.61 -14.19
C MET A 175 -1.55 -14.43 -13.94
N PRO A 176 -1.86 -13.49 -13.02
CA PRO A 176 -1.04 -12.32 -12.77
C PRO A 176 0.19 -12.64 -11.91
N ALA A 177 0.97 -13.63 -12.35
CA ALA A 177 2.12 -14.16 -11.62
C ALA A 177 3.15 -13.08 -11.33
N PHE A 178 3.36 -12.15 -12.27
CA PHE A 178 4.34 -11.09 -12.08
C PHE A 178 3.98 -10.15 -10.92
N LEU A 179 2.78 -9.58 -10.94
CA LEU A 179 2.32 -8.72 -9.83
C LEU A 179 2.26 -9.51 -8.52
N ALA A 180 1.77 -10.75 -8.53
CA ALA A 180 1.71 -11.58 -7.33
C ALA A 180 3.09 -11.81 -6.70
N ASN A 181 4.11 -12.10 -7.53
CA ASN A 181 5.48 -12.25 -7.07
C ASN A 181 6.03 -10.93 -6.49
N ASP A 182 5.71 -9.78 -7.09
CA ASP A 182 6.13 -8.48 -6.58
C ASP A 182 5.42 -8.12 -5.25
N ILE A 183 4.16 -8.53 -5.07
CA ILE A 183 3.45 -8.41 -3.78
C ILE A 183 4.10 -9.29 -2.71
N LEU A 184 4.47 -10.53 -3.05
CA LEU A 184 5.20 -11.41 -2.14
C LEU A 184 6.59 -10.85 -1.82
N ARG A 185 7.29 -10.28 -2.82
CA ARG A 185 8.57 -9.60 -2.64
C ARG A 185 8.43 -8.44 -1.67
N ILE A 186 7.47 -7.53 -1.81
CA ILE A 186 7.36 -6.38 -0.90
C ILE A 186 7.05 -6.83 0.52
N TRP A 187 6.23 -7.87 0.70
CA TRP A 187 5.99 -8.47 2.01
C TRP A 187 7.29 -8.96 2.66
N ARG A 188 8.10 -9.73 1.93
CA ARG A 188 9.40 -10.21 2.43
C ARG A 188 10.37 -9.05 2.68
N THR A 189 10.39 -8.04 1.82
CA THR A 189 11.16 -6.81 2.02
C THR A 189 10.77 -6.11 3.32
N PHE A 190 9.48 -5.98 3.64
CA PHE A 190 9.06 -5.43 4.92
C PHE A 190 9.54 -6.27 6.11
N CYS A 191 9.46 -7.61 6.03
CA CYS A 191 9.98 -8.50 7.08
C CYS A 191 11.49 -8.35 7.28
N VAL A 192 12.27 -8.32 6.20
CA VAL A 192 13.73 -8.20 6.27
C VAL A 192 14.14 -6.80 6.73
N ASN A 193 13.48 -5.75 6.24
CA ASN A 193 13.73 -4.38 6.69
C ASN A 193 13.45 -4.20 8.18
N TYR A 194 12.42 -4.87 8.70
CA TYR A 194 12.15 -4.91 10.13
C TYR A 194 13.33 -5.52 10.89
N GLU A 195 13.81 -6.71 10.51
CA GLU A 195 14.94 -7.36 11.19
C GLU A 195 16.21 -6.51 11.12
N ALA A 196 16.52 -5.93 9.95
CA ALA A 196 17.71 -5.11 9.75
C ALA A 196 17.72 -3.81 10.57
N ARG A 197 16.55 -3.24 10.86
CA ARG A 197 16.38 -1.96 11.58
C ARG A 197 15.99 -2.13 13.04
N THR A 198 15.88 -3.38 13.53
CA THR A 198 15.47 -3.64 14.91
C THR A 198 16.64 -3.46 15.87
N GLU A 199 16.63 -2.35 16.60
CA GLU A 199 17.47 -2.17 17.78
C GLU A 199 16.92 -3.01 18.95
N ARG A 200 17.81 -3.73 19.63
CA ARG A 200 17.44 -4.65 20.72
C ARG A 200 17.75 -4.11 22.12
N GLU A 201 18.50 -3.02 22.18
CA GLU A 201 18.92 -2.34 23.41
C GLU A 201 18.91 -0.82 23.16
N PRO A 202 18.56 0.01 24.15
CA PRO A 202 17.99 -0.38 25.46
C PRO A 202 16.56 -0.96 25.35
N GLU A 203 15.98 -1.39 26.48
CA GLU A 203 14.67 -2.08 26.51
C GLU A 203 13.51 -1.29 25.88
N ASP A 204 13.57 0.05 25.91
CA ASP A 204 12.62 0.93 25.22
C ASP A 204 12.70 0.80 23.69
N LYS A 205 13.91 0.73 23.12
CA LYS A 205 14.12 0.47 21.69
C LYS A 205 13.64 -0.91 21.30
N LYS A 206 13.90 -1.90 22.16
CA LYS A 206 13.37 -3.27 21.99
C LYS A 206 11.85 -3.31 22.00
N ALA A 207 11.20 -2.55 22.89
CA ALA A 207 9.75 -2.42 22.94
C ALA A 207 9.18 -1.72 21.69
N SER A 208 9.83 -0.64 21.23
CA SER A 208 9.50 0.01 19.95
C SER A 208 9.64 -0.96 18.77
N GLY A 209 10.69 -1.77 18.73
CA GLY A 209 10.85 -2.85 17.74
C GLY A 209 9.68 -3.84 17.78
N LYS A 210 9.30 -4.33 18.96
CA LYS A 210 8.15 -5.25 19.09
C LYS A 210 6.84 -4.61 18.65
N LEU A 211 6.61 -3.33 18.95
CA LEU A 211 5.45 -2.58 18.45
C LEU A 211 5.45 -2.51 16.92
N LYS A 212 6.59 -2.19 16.31
CA LYS A 212 6.75 -2.18 14.85
C LYS A 212 6.46 -3.55 14.24
N ASN A 213 6.92 -4.64 14.86
CA ASN A 213 6.60 -6.01 14.43
C ASN A 213 5.10 -6.32 14.55
N TYR A 214 4.47 -5.88 15.64
CA TYR A 214 3.03 -6.07 15.83
C TYR A 214 2.22 -5.35 14.75
N LYS A 215 2.56 -4.08 14.44
CA LYS A 215 1.99 -3.33 13.33
C LYS A 215 2.26 -4.00 11.98
N LEU A 216 3.48 -4.47 11.73
CA LEU A 216 3.89 -5.18 10.52
C LEU A 216 3.04 -6.44 10.27
N LYS A 217 2.91 -7.29 11.30
CA LYS A 217 2.17 -8.57 11.22
C LYS A 217 0.68 -8.40 10.99
N HIS A 218 0.11 -7.23 11.27
CA HIS A 218 -1.30 -6.93 10.97
C HIS A 218 -1.41 -6.11 9.70
N SER A 219 -1.01 -4.83 9.74
CA SER A 219 -1.25 -3.86 8.67
C SER A 219 -0.57 -4.26 7.34
N ARG A 220 0.75 -4.51 7.35
CA ARG A 220 1.48 -4.85 6.11
C ARG A 220 1.12 -6.24 5.59
N MET A 221 0.85 -7.19 6.49
CA MET A 221 0.36 -8.51 6.09
C MET A 221 -1.01 -8.39 5.40
N LEU A 222 -1.95 -7.65 6.00
CA LEU A 222 -3.27 -7.43 5.42
C LEU A 222 -3.17 -6.70 4.07
N THR A 223 -2.36 -5.65 3.96
CA THR A 223 -2.13 -4.93 2.70
C THR A 223 -1.74 -5.88 1.57
N CYS A 224 -0.77 -6.77 1.81
CA CYS A 224 -0.27 -7.68 0.78
C CYS A 224 -1.23 -8.84 0.51
N TYR A 225 -1.63 -9.57 1.56
CA TYR A 225 -2.40 -10.80 1.39
C TYR A 225 -3.86 -10.56 1.03
N SER A 226 -4.48 -9.45 1.43
CA SER A 226 -5.84 -9.11 0.95
C SER A 226 -5.89 -8.93 -0.57
N ALA A 227 -4.84 -8.37 -1.17
CA ALA A 227 -4.72 -8.24 -2.62
C ALA A 227 -4.51 -9.61 -3.28
N LEU A 228 -3.64 -10.45 -2.72
CA LEU A 228 -3.44 -11.81 -3.22
C LEU A 228 -4.72 -12.64 -3.14
N LEU A 229 -5.46 -12.58 -2.03
CA LEU A 229 -6.75 -13.25 -1.88
C LEU A 229 -7.78 -12.76 -2.91
N TYR A 230 -7.83 -11.45 -3.17
CA TYR A 230 -8.70 -10.88 -4.19
C TYR A 230 -8.38 -11.46 -5.58
N LEU A 231 -7.11 -11.36 -6.01
CA LEU A 231 -6.67 -11.84 -7.33
C LEU A 231 -6.88 -13.36 -7.46
N LEU A 232 -6.61 -14.11 -6.39
CA LEU A 232 -6.79 -15.55 -6.33
C LEU A 232 -8.26 -15.96 -6.46
N ALA A 233 -9.17 -15.25 -5.79
CA ALA A 233 -10.61 -15.50 -5.90
C ALA A 233 -11.12 -15.21 -7.32
N VAL A 234 -10.71 -14.08 -7.91
CA VAL A 234 -11.04 -13.74 -9.30
C VAL A 234 -10.54 -14.82 -10.27
N TYR A 235 -9.27 -15.21 -10.14
CA TYR A 235 -8.68 -16.27 -10.97
C TYR A 235 -9.43 -17.60 -10.80
N ASN A 236 -9.77 -17.99 -9.58
CA ASN A 236 -10.46 -19.26 -9.35
C ASN A 236 -11.87 -19.28 -9.95
N SER A 237 -12.56 -18.13 -9.94
CA SER A 237 -13.87 -17.94 -10.54
C SER A 237 -13.83 -17.90 -12.07
N LYS A 238 -12.94 -17.09 -12.65
CA LYS A 238 -12.92 -16.78 -14.09
C LYS A 238 -11.89 -17.56 -14.91
N LYS A 239 -10.95 -18.25 -14.24
CA LYS A 239 -9.73 -18.86 -14.82
C LYS A 239 -8.75 -17.88 -15.47
N SER A 240 -9.00 -16.59 -15.32
CA SER A 240 -8.15 -15.50 -15.78
C SER A 240 -8.39 -14.26 -14.93
N VAL A 241 -7.43 -13.34 -14.88
CA VAL A 241 -7.58 -12.04 -14.23
C VAL A 241 -7.33 -10.96 -15.27
N ALA A 242 -8.32 -10.12 -15.56
CA ALA A 242 -8.18 -9.00 -16.48
C ALA A 242 -7.50 -7.79 -15.81
N PRO A 243 -6.87 -6.88 -16.57
CA PRO A 243 -6.34 -5.62 -16.02
C PRO A 243 -7.41 -4.83 -15.24
N SER A 244 -8.65 -4.83 -15.73
CA SER A 244 -9.78 -4.18 -15.05
C SER A 244 -10.11 -4.79 -13.68
N ASP A 245 -9.88 -6.10 -13.50
CA ASP A 245 -10.06 -6.75 -12.20
C ASP A 245 -9.00 -6.25 -11.20
N ALA A 246 -7.76 -6.09 -11.64
CA ALA A 246 -6.69 -5.54 -10.81
C ALA A 246 -6.91 -4.05 -10.51
N VAL A 247 -7.38 -3.24 -11.47
CA VAL A 247 -7.79 -1.85 -11.22
C VAL A 247 -8.94 -1.78 -10.22
N ALA A 248 -9.93 -2.67 -10.29
CA ALA A 248 -11.02 -2.71 -9.30
C ALA A 248 -10.49 -3.02 -7.88
N MET A 249 -9.49 -3.90 -7.77
CA MET A 249 -8.82 -4.22 -6.51
C MET A 249 -8.13 -3.01 -5.86
N THR A 250 -7.50 -2.13 -6.66
CA THR A 250 -6.80 -0.94 -6.12
C THR A 250 -7.76 0.11 -5.54
N LYS A 251 -9.02 0.10 -5.97
CA LYS A 251 -10.06 0.99 -5.42
C LYS A 251 -10.51 0.59 -4.01
N LEU A 252 -10.37 -0.68 -3.66
CA LEU A 252 -10.71 -1.22 -2.35
C LEU A 252 -9.54 -1.06 -1.37
N THR A 253 -9.87 -0.74 -0.11
CA THR A 253 -8.89 -0.82 0.99
C THR A 253 -8.60 -2.28 1.34
N PRO A 254 -7.54 -2.57 2.10
CA PRO A 254 -7.24 -3.96 2.48
C PRO A 254 -8.39 -4.65 3.23
N THR A 255 -9.10 -3.95 4.12
CA THR A 255 -10.31 -4.48 4.77
C THR A 255 -11.48 -4.58 3.79
N GLY A 256 -11.63 -3.60 2.89
CA GLY A 256 -12.64 -3.62 1.83
C GLY A 256 -12.51 -4.80 0.86
N ARG A 257 -11.30 -5.31 0.63
CA ARG A 257 -11.09 -6.54 -0.15
C ARG A 257 -11.63 -7.78 0.56
N LEU A 258 -11.48 -7.86 1.89
CA LEU A 258 -12.05 -8.97 2.67
C LEU A 258 -13.58 -8.93 2.66
N GLU A 259 -14.16 -7.73 2.82
CA GLU A 259 -15.62 -7.51 2.73
C GLU A 259 -16.13 -7.88 1.32
N TRP A 260 -15.45 -7.42 0.26
CA TRP A 260 -15.79 -7.78 -1.11
C TRP A 260 -15.76 -9.29 -1.35
N LEU A 261 -14.76 -10.00 -0.79
CA LEU A 261 -14.68 -11.46 -0.88
C LEU A 261 -15.90 -12.13 -0.23
N GLN A 262 -16.32 -11.68 0.96
CA GLN A 262 -17.49 -12.22 1.67
C GLN A 262 -18.80 -12.12 0.87
N ASP A 263 -18.94 -11.01 0.14
CA ASP A 263 -20.17 -10.67 -0.57
C ASP A 263 -20.25 -11.27 -1.98
N ASN A 264 -19.12 -11.54 -2.64
CA ASN A 264 -19.10 -11.84 -4.07
C ASN A 264 -18.63 -13.26 -4.41
N VAL A 265 -17.40 -13.62 -4.03
CA VAL A 265 -16.70 -14.75 -4.66
C VAL A 265 -16.21 -15.80 -3.65
N ALA A 266 -16.15 -15.49 -2.35
CA ALA A 266 -15.63 -16.43 -1.37
C ALA A 266 -16.53 -17.68 -1.22
N PRO A 267 -15.94 -18.90 -1.16
CA PRO A 267 -16.66 -20.10 -0.77
C PRO A 267 -17.36 -19.94 0.59
N LYS A 268 -18.44 -20.69 0.82
CA LYS A 268 -19.17 -20.63 2.11
C LYS A 268 -18.26 -20.94 3.29
N GLU A 269 -17.32 -21.84 3.07
CA GLU A 269 -16.31 -22.31 4.02
C GLU A 269 -15.35 -21.18 4.44
N ALA A 270 -15.04 -20.25 3.53
CA ALA A 270 -14.13 -19.13 3.81
C ALA A 270 -14.81 -17.98 4.58
N LYS A 271 -16.15 -17.90 4.60
CA LYS A 271 -16.86 -16.75 5.19
C LYS A 271 -16.54 -16.58 6.67
N GLY A 272 -16.52 -17.67 7.43
CA GLY A 272 -16.16 -17.65 8.85
C GLY A 272 -14.75 -17.12 9.10
N THR A 273 -13.77 -17.61 8.34
CA THR A 273 -12.38 -17.16 8.43
C THR A 273 -12.23 -15.67 8.04
N LEU A 274 -12.94 -15.19 7.02
CA LEU A 274 -12.93 -13.77 6.64
C LEU A 274 -13.53 -12.87 7.72
N VAL A 275 -14.61 -13.30 8.38
CA VAL A 275 -15.20 -12.58 9.53
C VAL A 275 -14.20 -12.52 10.69
N ASN A 276 -13.54 -13.65 10.98
CA ASN A 276 -12.52 -13.71 12.03
C ASN A 276 -11.33 -12.78 11.72
N LEU A 277 -10.87 -12.73 10.47
CA LEU A 277 -9.81 -11.82 10.04
C LEU A 277 -10.16 -10.35 10.28
N LEU A 278 -11.36 -9.92 9.88
CA LEU A 278 -11.84 -8.56 10.14
C LEU A 278 -11.93 -8.29 11.64
N GLY A 279 -12.42 -9.25 12.44
CA GLY A 279 -12.51 -9.11 13.90
C GLY A 279 -11.15 -9.11 14.62
N HIS A 280 -10.16 -9.85 14.12
CA HIS A 280 -8.76 -9.75 14.60
C HIS A 280 -8.18 -8.38 14.27
N TYR A 281 -8.44 -7.88 13.06
CA TYR A 281 -7.92 -6.60 12.62
C TYR A 281 -8.57 -5.41 13.35
N ASP A 282 -9.87 -5.45 13.62
CA ASP A 282 -10.59 -4.45 14.42
C ASP A 282 -9.98 -4.35 15.83
N ARG A 283 -9.74 -5.49 16.49
CA ARG A 283 -9.03 -5.55 17.80
C ARG A 283 -7.61 -4.99 17.74
N PHE A 284 -6.90 -5.20 16.62
CA PHE A 284 -5.58 -4.60 16.39
C PHE A 284 -5.67 -3.07 16.32
N LEU A 285 -6.67 -2.52 15.62
CA LEU A 285 -6.90 -1.07 15.55
C LEU A 285 -7.25 -0.49 16.93
N GLU A 286 -8.04 -1.20 17.74
CA GLU A 286 -8.35 -0.81 19.13
C GLU A 286 -7.08 -0.77 19.97
N THR A 287 -6.28 -1.84 19.89
CA THR A 287 -5.04 -2.00 20.65
C THR A 287 -4.03 -0.91 20.32
N THR A 288 -4.03 -0.44 19.08
CA THR A 288 -3.10 0.58 18.58
C THR A 288 -3.67 2.00 18.59
N ASN A 289 -4.85 2.22 19.20
CA ASN A 289 -5.44 3.56 19.31
C ASN A 289 -4.89 4.37 20.50
N PHE A 290 -3.56 4.55 20.52
CA PHE A 290 -2.86 5.30 21.55
C PHE A 290 -1.64 6.01 20.93
N LYS A 291 -1.09 6.99 21.65
CA LYS A 291 0.20 7.61 21.31
C LYS A 291 1.32 6.59 21.33
N GLU A 292 2.37 6.83 20.56
CA GLU A 292 3.47 5.87 20.43
C GLU A 292 4.14 5.59 21.78
N GLU A 293 4.32 6.60 22.63
CA GLU A 293 4.93 6.44 23.95
C GLU A 293 4.11 5.50 24.85
N ASP A 294 2.78 5.64 24.85
CA ASP A 294 1.87 4.79 25.61
C ASP A 294 1.87 3.35 25.09
N LEU A 295 1.96 3.18 23.76
CA LEU A 295 2.10 1.86 23.15
C LEU A 295 3.44 1.22 23.57
N ILE A 296 4.54 1.96 23.56
CA ILE A 296 5.84 1.47 24.03
C ILE A 296 5.74 0.96 25.47
N GLN A 297 5.07 1.71 26.36
CA GLN A 297 4.85 1.25 27.75
C GLN A 297 4.06 -0.07 27.81
N LYS A 298 3.02 -0.23 26.98
CA LYS A 298 2.28 -1.51 26.89
C LYS A 298 3.15 -2.67 26.39
N PHE A 299 4.16 -2.42 25.55
CA PHE A 299 5.06 -3.46 25.04
C PHE A 299 6.24 -3.78 25.98
N LEU A 300 6.52 -2.90 26.94
CA LEU A 300 7.42 -3.18 28.07
C LEU A 300 6.77 -4.18 29.05
N ASP A 301 5.46 -4.06 29.27
CA ASP A 301 4.71 -5.02 30.06
C ASP A 301 4.80 -6.44 29.47
N LYS A 302 5.18 -7.41 30.30
CA LYS A 302 5.41 -8.79 29.87
C LYS A 302 4.13 -9.51 29.48
N GLU A 303 3.08 -9.39 30.27
CA GLU A 303 1.81 -10.09 30.04
C GLU A 303 1.10 -9.55 28.79
N LEU A 304 1.03 -8.22 28.67
CA LEU A 304 0.46 -7.56 27.48
C LEU A 304 1.25 -7.92 26.22
N ARG A 305 2.58 -7.93 26.29
CA ARG A 305 3.41 -8.34 25.16
C ARG A 305 3.12 -9.78 24.72
N HIS A 306 2.98 -10.72 25.65
CA HIS A 306 2.63 -12.10 25.30
C HIS A 306 1.25 -12.19 24.65
N LYS A 307 0.27 -11.44 25.16
CA LYS A 307 -1.07 -11.32 24.56
C LYS A 307 -1.02 -10.77 23.13
N TYR A 308 -0.27 -9.71 22.88
CA TYR A 308 -0.15 -9.11 21.55
C TYR A 308 0.60 -10.03 20.57
N ALA A 309 1.62 -10.74 21.03
CA ALA A 309 2.29 -11.74 20.21
C ALA A 309 1.32 -12.86 19.79
N ALA A 310 0.53 -13.39 20.73
CA ALA A 310 -0.48 -14.40 20.45
C ALA A 310 -1.52 -13.91 19.44
N ALA A 311 -2.06 -12.69 19.63
CA ALA A 311 -3.01 -12.10 18.69
C ALA A 311 -2.44 -11.95 17.26
N ALA A 312 -1.15 -11.60 17.14
CA ALA A 312 -0.49 -11.52 15.83
C ALA A 312 -0.31 -12.90 15.17
N HIS A 313 -0.13 -13.96 15.96
CA HIS A 313 -0.08 -15.33 15.46
C HIS A 313 -1.46 -15.78 14.98
N GLU A 314 -2.50 -15.57 15.79
CA GLU A 314 -3.90 -15.88 15.44
C GLU A 314 -4.33 -15.19 14.13
N PHE A 315 -3.94 -13.92 13.95
CA PHE A 315 -4.18 -13.20 12.70
C PHE A 315 -3.48 -13.84 11.50
N GLY A 316 -2.21 -14.20 11.66
CA GLY A 316 -1.43 -14.89 10.62
C GLY A 316 -1.99 -16.26 10.24
N ASP A 317 -2.40 -17.05 11.24
CA ASP A 317 -3.01 -18.37 11.03
C ASP A 317 -4.36 -18.24 10.30
N SER A 318 -5.17 -17.24 10.67
CA SER A 318 -6.43 -16.95 9.97
C SER A 318 -6.20 -16.51 8.52
N MET A 319 -5.12 -15.76 8.27
CA MET A 319 -4.75 -15.31 6.91
C MET A 319 -4.32 -16.50 6.05
N PHE A 320 -3.52 -17.40 6.62
CA PHE A 320 -3.09 -18.62 5.96
C PHE A 320 -4.26 -19.56 5.67
N GLU A 321 -5.17 -19.75 6.63
CA GLU A 321 -6.39 -20.53 6.44
C GLU A 321 -7.25 -19.96 5.30
N ALA A 322 -7.44 -18.63 5.26
CA ALA A 322 -8.17 -17.98 4.18
C ALA A 322 -7.52 -18.23 2.81
N LEU A 323 -6.18 -18.19 2.74
CA LEU A 323 -5.42 -18.45 1.52
C LEU A 323 -5.60 -19.90 1.04
N GLU A 324 -5.55 -20.88 1.94
CA GLU A 324 -5.75 -22.29 1.62
C GLU A 324 -7.17 -22.57 1.12
N ILE A 325 -8.19 -22.07 1.84
CA ILE A 325 -9.60 -22.31 1.48
C ILE A 325 -9.93 -21.65 0.13
N ILE A 326 -9.60 -20.35 -0.02
CA ILE A 326 -9.88 -19.61 -1.26
C ILE A 326 -9.03 -20.14 -2.41
N GLY A 327 -7.78 -20.51 -2.13
CA GLY A 327 -6.84 -20.99 -3.12
C GLY A 327 -7.20 -22.34 -3.72
N ALA A 328 -7.81 -23.23 -2.92
CA ALA A 328 -8.37 -24.51 -3.34
C ALA A 328 -7.40 -25.34 -4.21
N ARG A 329 -6.10 -25.28 -3.90
CA ARG A 329 -5.01 -25.95 -4.65
C ARG A 329 -4.98 -25.64 -6.15
N SER A 330 -5.50 -24.49 -6.55
CA SER A 330 -5.39 -24.01 -7.93
C SER A 330 -3.92 -23.78 -8.34
N PRO A 331 -3.62 -23.72 -9.66
CA PRO A 331 -2.28 -23.37 -10.13
C PRO A 331 -1.77 -22.04 -9.57
N PHE A 332 -2.65 -21.04 -9.43
CA PHE A 332 -2.29 -19.76 -8.86
C PHE A 332 -2.05 -19.84 -7.35
N HIS A 333 -2.86 -20.60 -6.61
CA HIS A 333 -2.61 -20.87 -5.20
C HIS A 333 -1.22 -21.49 -4.99
N ARG A 334 -0.84 -22.48 -5.81
CA ARG A 334 0.48 -23.11 -5.74
C ARG A 334 1.61 -22.08 -5.90
N LEU A 335 1.49 -21.15 -6.86
CA LEU A 335 2.47 -20.08 -7.06
C LEU A 335 2.64 -19.19 -5.83
N LEU A 336 1.57 -18.97 -5.06
CA LEU A 336 1.62 -18.09 -3.89
C LEU A 336 2.31 -18.74 -2.68
N VAL A 337 2.38 -20.06 -2.63
CA VAL A 337 2.87 -20.82 -1.47
C VAL A 337 4.19 -21.56 -1.72
N VAL A 338 4.57 -21.78 -2.99
CA VAL A 338 5.80 -22.46 -3.44
C VAL A 338 6.58 -21.50 -4.32
#